data_AF-A0A937HSE3-F1
#
_entry.id   AF-A0A937HSE3-F1
#
_cell.length_a   1.000
_cell.length_b   1.000
_cell.length_c   1.000
_cell.angle_alpha   90.00
_cell.angle_beta   90.00
_cell.angle_gamma   90.00
#
_symmetry.space_group_name_H-M   'P 1'
#
loop_
_entity.id
_entity.type
_entity.pdbx_description
1 polymer ?
#
loop_
_entity_poly.entity_id
_entity_poly.type
_entity_poly.pdbx_seq_one_letter_code
_entity_poly.pdbx_strand_id
1 'polypeptide(L)'
;MNLPASPMVVATVSFLVAAGFTIGLVPLVRRLGLHFGFTDEPDARKQHSIPIVRVGGIAMVSGFVLSLTAIWLLGGFGLVAPERDQLIWSTLAGSLCFFLIGLADDLYALSPWPRLAGQILVASAIWSQGVRIGAIDLPWL
;
A
#
# COMPACT_ATOMS: atom_id res chain seq x y z
N MET A 1 3.28 21.86 -18.45
CA MET A 1 3.85 22.17 -17.12
C MET A 1 4.61 20.93 -16.69
N ASN A 2 5.91 20.90 -16.98
CA ASN A 2 6.70 19.68 -16.93
C ASN A 2 7.06 19.38 -15.47
N LEU A 3 6.40 18.37 -14.87
CA LEU A 3 6.72 17.89 -13.53
C LEU A 3 8.14 17.33 -13.32
N PRO A 4 8.91 16.85 -14.33
CA PRO A 4 10.22 16.26 -14.05
C PRO A 4 11.32 17.31 -13.91
N ALA A 5 11.19 18.23 -12.94
CA ALA A 5 12.27 19.16 -12.59
C ALA A 5 13.28 18.50 -11.64
N SER A 6 12.82 17.62 -10.73
CA SER A 6 13.69 16.78 -9.89
C SER A 6 12.94 15.56 -9.34
N PRO A 7 13.61 14.41 -9.13
CA PRO A 7 13.00 13.22 -8.52
C PRO A 7 12.39 13.49 -7.13
N MET A 8 13.02 14.36 -6.34
CA MET A 8 12.53 14.73 -5.01
C MET A 8 11.20 15.48 -5.09
N VAL A 9 11.06 16.43 -6.02
CA VAL A 9 9.78 17.15 -6.22
C VAL A 9 8.68 16.18 -6.60
N VAL A 10 8.94 15.25 -7.52
CA VAL A 10 7.96 14.22 -7.90
C VAL A 10 7.56 13.36 -6.69
N ALA A 11 8.53 12.93 -5.87
CA ALA A 11 8.25 12.14 -4.68
C ALA A 11 7.41 12.91 -3.64
N THR A 12 7.76 14.18 -3.35
CA THR A 12 7.01 15.03 -2.43
C THR A 12 5.59 15.29 -2.93
N VAL A 13 5.42 15.61 -4.21
CA VAL A 13 4.09 15.82 -4.80
C VAL A 13 3.28 14.51 -4.75
N SER A 14 3.87 13.37 -5.10
CA SER A 14 3.21 12.06 -5.01
C SER A 14 2.74 11.74 -3.60
N PHE A 15 3.57 12.05 -2.59
CA PHE A 15 3.22 11.88 -1.18
C PHE A 15 2.04 12.76 -0.78
N LEU A 16 2.08 14.06 -1.09
CA LEU A 16 1.01 15.00 -0.74
C LEU A 16 -0.31 14.64 -1.42
N VAL A 17 -0.26 14.25 -2.70
CA VAL A 17 -1.45 13.80 -3.44
C VAL A 17 -2.01 12.51 -2.85
N ALA A 18 -1.16 11.53 -2.52
CA ALA A 18 -1.60 10.29 -1.88
C ALA A 18 -2.22 10.53 -0.50
N ALA A 19 -1.61 11.41 0.31
CA ALA A 19 -2.13 11.81 1.60
C ALA A 19 -3.49 12.51 1.47
N GLY A 20 -3.63 13.45 0.53
CA GLY A 20 -4.88 14.15 0.25
C GLY A 20 -6.01 13.19 -0.15
N PHE A 21 -5.75 12.29 -1.10
CA PHE A 21 -6.73 11.27 -1.50
C PHE A 21 -7.09 10.35 -0.34
N THR A 22 -6.11 9.89 0.43
CA THR A 22 -6.34 9.01 1.58
C THR A 22 -7.22 9.69 2.62
N ILE A 23 -6.91 10.94 3.00
CA ILE A 23 -7.71 11.72 3.97
C ILE A 23 -9.16 11.86 3.50
N GLY A 24 -9.38 12.11 2.19
CA GLY A 24 -10.73 12.18 1.61
C GLY A 24 -11.47 10.85 1.59
N LEU A 25 -10.76 9.74 1.36
CA LEU A 25 -11.34 8.40 1.23
C LEU A 25 -11.60 7.71 2.58
N VAL A 26 -10.81 8.00 3.62
CA VAL A 26 -10.97 7.43 4.96
C VAL A 26 -12.41 7.57 5.51
N PRO A 27 -13.07 8.75 5.50
CA PRO A 27 -14.44 8.87 6.01
C PRO A 27 -15.45 8.06 5.18
N LEU A 28 -15.23 7.94 3.86
CA LEU A 28 -16.08 7.13 2.99
C LEU A 28 -15.95 5.64 3.31
N VAL A 29 -14.72 5.13 3.36
CA VAL A 29 -14.42 3.74 3.73
C VAL A 29 -14.93 3.42 5.13
N ARG A 30 -14.81 4.36 6.08
CA ARG A 30 -15.39 4.21 7.42
C ARG A 30 -16.91 4.06 7.38
N ARG A 31 -17.63 4.91 6.61
CA ARG A 31 -19.09 4.81 6.48
C ARG A 31 -19.51 3.47 5.87
N LEU A 32 -18.82 3.03 4.82
CA LEU A 32 -19.09 1.74 4.17
C LEU A 32 -18.78 0.57 5.12
N GLY A 33 -17.66 0.61 5.84
CA GLY A 33 -17.30 -0.43 6.80
C GLY A 33 -18.31 -0.57 7.95
N LEU A 34 -18.84 0.55 8.46
CA LEU A 34 -19.94 0.53 9.44
C LEU A 34 -21.24 -0.01 8.83
N HIS A 35 -21.55 0.35 7.57
CA HIS A 35 -22.77 -0.08 6.89
C HIS A 35 -22.78 -1.58 6.59
N PHE A 36 -21.64 -2.14 6.15
CA PHE A 36 -21.50 -3.57 5.85
C PHE A 36 -21.13 -4.42 7.06
N GLY A 37 -20.93 -3.83 8.24
CA GLY A 37 -20.57 -4.56 9.46
C GLY A 37 -19.12 -5.08 9.49
N PHE A 38 -18.21 -4.51 8.69
CA PHE A 38 -16.77 -4.82 8.74
C PHE A 38 -16.10 -4.12 9.93
N THR A 39 -16.63 -4.38 11.11
CA THR A 39 -16.24 -3.75 12.36
C THR A 39 -15.66 -4.77 13.33
N ASP A 40 -14.68 -4.32 14.08
CA ASP A 40 -14.20 -5.01 15.26
C ASP A 40 -15.04 -4.67 16.48
N GLU A 41 -15.67 -5.67 17.08
CA GLU A 41 -16.41 -5.48 18.31
C GLU A 41 -15.47 -5.37 19.52
N PRO A 42 -15.83 -4.53 20.51
CA PRO A 42 -15.09 -4.44 21.76
C PRO A 42 -15.11 -5.80 22.49
N ASP A 43 -13.94 -6.22 22.98
CA ASP A 43 -13.75 -7.44 23.79
C ASP A 43 -13.01 -7.04 25.08
N ALA A 44 -13.07 -7.87 26.12
CA ALA A 44 -12.43 -7.66 27.41
C ALA A 44 -10.90 -7.45 27.32
N ARG A 45 -10.29 -7.81 26.19
CA ARG A 45 -8.86 -7.61 25.88
C ARG A 45 -8.56 -6.36 25.05
N LYS A 46 -9.57 -5.62 24.58
CA LYS A 46 -9.40 -4.46 23.68
C LYS A 46 -9.63 -3.15 24.40
N GLN A 47 -8.85 -2.13 24.08
CA GLN A 47 -8.93 -0.81 24.73
C GLN A 47 -10.04 0.10 24.18
N HIS A 48 -10.68 -0.27 23.08
CA HIS A 48 -11.78 0.49 22.50
C HIS A 48 -13.12 0.03 23.07
N SER A 49 -14.00 0.98 23.39
CA SER A 49 -15.36 0.74 23.87
C SER A 49 -16.42 0.82 22.77
N ILE A 50 -16.02 1.23 21.56
CA ILE A 50 -16.88 1.35 20.39
C ILE A 50 -16.40 0.44 19.25
N PRO A 51 -17.30 -0.03 18.37
CA PRO A 51 -16.90 -0.80 17.19
C PRO A 51 -15.99 0.02 16.26
N ILE A 52 -14.87 -0.56 15.82
CA ILE A 52 -13.88 0.09 14.94
C ILE A 52 -13.84 -0.60 13.58
N VAL A 53 -13.88 0.17 12.49
CA VAL A 53 -13.80 -0.39 11.13
C VAL A 53 -12.42 -0.98 10.85
N ARG A 54 -12.36 -2.24 10.41
CA ARG A 54 -11.09 -2.96 10.15
C ARG A 54 -10.51 -2.73 8.74
N VAL A 55 -11.31 -2.25 7.80
CA VAL A 55 -10.91 -2.13 6.37
C VAL A 55 -10.25 -0.80 6.00
N GLY A 56 -9.56 -0.15 6.94
CA GLY A 56 -8.91 1.16 6.70
C GLY A 56 -7.82 1.12 5.62
N GLY A 57 -7.17 -0.04 5.43
CA GLY A 57 -6.18 -0.26 4.38
C GLY A 57 -6.70 -0.01 2.97
N ILE A 58 -8.00 -0.22 2.72
CA ILE A 58 -8.64 0.05 1.43
C ILE A 58 -8.50 1.54 1.06
N ALA A 59 -8.68 2.45 2.02
CA ALA A 59 -8.54 3.88 1.79
C ALA A 59 -7.10 4.26 1.41
N MET A 60 -6.11 3.68 2.10
CA MET A 60 -4.68 3.93 1.85
C MET A 60 -4.24 3.41 0.48
N VAL A 61 -4.59 2.17 0.12
CA VAL A 61 -4.22 1.61 -1.19
C VAL A 61 -4.93 2.36 -2.32
N SER A 62 -6.20 2.72 -2.14
CA SER A 62 -6.91 3.54 -3.13
C SER A 62 -6.25 4.91 -3.31
N GLY A 63 -5.88 5.59 -2.22
CA GLY A 63 -5.19 6.88 -2.28
C GLY A 63 -3.81 6.78 -2.94
N PHE A 64 -3.07 5.71 -2.66
CA PHE A 64 -1.79 5.40 -3.31
C PHE A 64 -1.95 5.18 -4.82
N VAL A 65 -2.90 4.34 -5.24
CA VAL A 65 -3.17 4.08 -6.66
C VAL A 65 -3.61 5.35 -7.39
N LEU A 66 -4.54 6.12 -6.82
CA LEU A 66 -4.99 7.38 -7.41
C LEU A 66 -3.83 8.38 -7.55
N SER A 67 -2.94 8.45 -6.56
CA SER A 67 -1.74 9.30 -6.65
C SER A 67 -0.80 8.83 -7.76
N LEU A 68 -0.49 7.53 -7.83
CA LEU A 68 0.34 6.97 -8.91
C LEU A 68 -0.25 7.27 -10.29
N THR A 69 -1.56 7.08 -10.46
CA THR A 69 -2.25 7.38 -11.73
C THR A 69 -2.19 8.87 -12.06
N ALA A 70 -2.43 9.75 -11.09
CA ALA A 70 -2.35 11.20 -11.30
C ALA A 70 -0.94 11.63 -11.73
N ILE A 71 0.09 11.14 -11.03
CA ILE A 71 1.49 11.44 -11.34
C ILE A 71 1.89 10.88 -12.71
N TRP A 72 1.40 9.69 -13.07
CA TRP A 72 1.61 9.11 -14.39
C TRP A 72 0.99 9.94 -15.50
N LEU A 73 -0.26 10.36 -15.35
CA LEU A 73 -0.96 11.22 -16.33
C LEU A 73 -0.28 12.58 -16.51
N LEU A 74 0.37 13.09 -15.47
CA LEU A 74 1.12 14.36 -15.52
C LEU A 74 2.57 14.19 -16.00
N GLY A 75 2.97 12.97 -16.42
CA GLY A 75 4.31 12.69 -16.95
C GLY A 75 5.41 12.63 -15.89
N GLY A 76 5.06 12.44 -14.61
CA GLY A 76 6.02 12.44 -13.49
C GLY A 76 7.04 11.28 -13.52
N PHE A 77 6.74 10.20 -14.25
CA PHE A 77 7.64 9.06 -14.42
C PHE A 77 8.62 9.20 -15.60
N GLY A 78 8.66 10.34 -16.29
CA GLY A 78 9.58 10.53 -17.43
C GLY A 78 11.08 10.47 -17.08
N LEU A 79 11.44 10.53 -15.78
CA LEU A 79 12.81 10.38 -15.28
C LEU A 79 13.19 8.92 -14.97
N VAL A 80 12.23 7.99 -15.03
CA VAL A 80 12.49 6.58 -14.72
C VAL A 80 13.14 5.92 -15.93
N ALA A 81 14.29 5.29 -15.72
CA ALA A 81 14.95 4.51 -16.76
C ALA A 81 14.05 3.33 -17.19
N PRO A 82 13.86 3.07 -18.50
CA PRO A 82 13.03 1.97 -19.00
C PRO A 82 13.42 0.60 -18.42
N GLU A 83 14.72 0.40 -18.15
CA GLU A 83 15.26 -0.82 -17.55
C GLU A 83 14.73 -1.10 -16.13
N ARG A 84 14.23 -0.07 -15.43
CA ARG A 84 13.64 -0.20 -14.08
C ARG A 84 12.13 -0.42 -14.09
N ASP A 85 11.49 -0.36 -15.25
CA ASP A 85 10.04 -0.48 -15.36
C ASP A 85 9.56 -1.85 -14.87
N GLN A 86 10.27 -2.93 -15.25
CA GLN A 86 9.96 -4.29 -14.76
C GLN A 86 10.03 -4.39 -13.23
N LEU A 87 11.02 -3.77 -12.60
CA LEU A 87 11.17 -3.78 -11.14
C LEU A 87 10.02 -3.04 -10.45
N ILE A 88 9.58 -1.92 -11.03
CA ILE A 88 8.45 -1.13 -10.51
C ILE A 88 7.17 -1.95 -10.60
N TRP A 89 6.85 -2.52 -11.76
CA TRP A 89 5.67 -3.36 -11.94
C TRP A 89 5.67 -4.60 -11.04
N SER A 90 6.83 -5.26 -10.91
CA SER A 90 6.98 -6.40 -10.00
C SER A 90 6.73 -5.99 -8.55
N THR A 91 7.28 -4.83 -8.13
CA THR A 91 7.08 -4.32 -6.78
C THR A 91 5.61 -3.97 -6.52
N LEU A 92 4.94 -3.29 -7.45
CA LEU A 92 3.52 -2.95 -7.35
C LEU A 92 2.64 -4.21 -7.28
N ALA A 93 2.92 -5.22 -8.11
CA ALA A 93 2.23 -6.50 -8.06
C ALA A 93 2.42 -7.20 -6.70
N GLY A 94 3.66 -7.21 -6.18
CA GLY A 94 3.97 -7.74 -4.86
C GLY A 94 3.23 -7.00 -3.74
N SER A 95 3.24 -5.67 -3.76
CA SER A 95 2.51 -4.84 -2.80
C SER A 95 1.00 -5.10 -2.83
N LEU A 96 0.42 -5.28 -4.03
CA LEU A 96 -1.00 -5.63 -4.16
C LEU A 96 -1.29 -7.01 -3.57
N CYS A 97 -0.46 -8.02 -3.82
CA CYS A 97 -0.61 -9.34 -3.22
C CYS A 97 -0.53 -9.28 -1.69
N PHE A 98 0.44 -8.53 -1.13
CA PHE A 98 0.55 -8.34 0.32
C PHE A 98 -0.66 -7.62 0.91
N PHE A 99 -1.18 -6.60 0.21
CA PHE A 99 -2.42 -5.95 0.60
C PHE A 99 -3.60 -6.92 0.60
N LEU A 100 -3.76 -7.76 -0.42
CA LEU A 100 -4.85 -8.74 -0.48
C LEU A 100 -4.75 -9.78 0.65
N ILE A 101 -3.53 -10.23 0.98
CA ILE A 101 -3.31 -11.12 2.13
C ILE A 101 -3.71 -10.41 3.43
N GLY A 102 -3.30 -9.15 3.62
CA GLY A 102 -3.67 -8.36 4.80
C GLY A 102 -5.17 -8.11 4.90
N LEU A 103 -5.81 -7.76 3.78
CA LEU A 103 -7.26 -7.55 3.71
C LEU A 103 -8.03 -8.84 4.00
N ALA A 104 -7.56 -9.98 3.48
CA ALA A 104 -8.14 -11.27 3.79
C ALA A 104 -8.00 -11.62 5.28
N ASP A 105 -6.87 -11.28 5.90
CA ASP A 105 -6.67 -11.45 7.34
C ASP A 105 -7.63 -10.57 8.16
N ASP A 106 -7.82 -9.31 7.76
CA ASP A 106 -8.74 -8.37 8.41
C ASP A 106 -10.20 -8.83 8.35
N LEU A 107 -10.60 -9.49 7.26
CA LEU A 107 -11.96 -9.96 7.01
C LEU A 107 -12.25 -11.34 7.60
N TYR A 108 -11.29 -12.26 7.53
CA TYR A 108 -11.50 -13.69 7.85
C TYR A 108 -10.76 -14.16 9.10
N ALA A 109 -9.96 -13.31 9.74
CA ALA A 109 -9.13 -13.66 10.91
C ALA A 109 -8.34 -14.96 10.67
N LEU A 110 -7.48 -14.93 9.63
CA LEU A 110 -6.79 -16.11 9.15
C LEU A 110 -5.83 -16.66 10.22
N SER A 111 -5.59 -17.97 10.19
CA SER A 111 -4.55 -18.54 11.05
C SER A 111 -3.17 -18.06 10.60
N PRO A 112 -2.17 -17.99 11.52
CA PRO A 112 -0.86 -17.43 11.19
C PRO A 112 -0.12 -18.19 10.07
N TRP A 113 -0.34 -19.50 9.95
CA TRP A 113 0.41 -20.37 9.03
C TRP A 113 0.07 -20.12 7.55
N PRO A 114 -1.20 -20.13 7.10
CA PRO A 114 -1.55 -19.75 5.73
C PRO A 114 -1.10 -18.34 5.35
N ARG A 115 -1.23 -17.38 6.28
CA ARG A 115 -0.78 -16.00 6.07
C ARG A 115 0.73 -15.95 5.80
N LEU A 116 1.51 -16.60 6.66
CA LEU A 116 2.97 -16.65 6.51
C LEU A 116 3.38 -17.37 5.22
N ALA A 117 2.74 -18.50 4.89
CA ALA A 117 3.01 -19.23 3.66
C ALA A 117 2.75 -18.37 2.42
N GLY A 118 1.61 -17.64 2.37
CA GLY A 118 1.30 -16.71 1.29
C GLY A 118 2.33 -15.59 1.17
N GLN A 119 2.73 -14.98 2.29
CA GLN A 119 3.75 -13.93 2.30
C GLN A 119 5.12 -14.44 1.81
N ILE A 120 5.53 -15.64 2.21
CA ILE A 120 6.78 -16.26 1.75
C ILE A 120 6.73 -16.53 0.24
N LEU A 121 5.60 -17.05 -0.26
CA LEU A 121 5.42 -17.31 -1.69
C LEU A 121 5.51 -16.03 -2.52
N VAL A 122 4.80 -14.98 -2.11
CA VAL A 122 4.83 -13.68 -2.79
C VAL A 122 6.24 -13.08 -2.73
N ALA A 123 6.87 -13.06 -1.56
CA ALA A 123 8.23 -12.54 -1.41
C ALA A 123 9.25 -13.30 -2.28
N SER A 124 9.17 -14.63 -2.33
CA SER A 124 10.05 -15.47 -3.15
C SER A 124 9.84 -15.22 -4.65
N ALA A 125 8.58 -15.06 -5.08
CA ALA A 125 8.26 -14.75 -6.47
C ALA A 125 8.85 -13.39 -6.87
N ILE A 126 8.64 -12.34 -6.06
CA ILE A 126 9.16 -10.99 -6.32
C ILE A 126 10.69 -10.95 -6.27
N TRP A 127 11.31 -11.68 -5.35
CA TRP A 127 12.77 -11.80 -5.27
C TRP A 127 13.38 -12.46 -6.54
N SER A 128 12.67 -13.44 -7.12
CA SER A 128 13.09 -14.08 -8.37
C SER A 128 13.04 -13.13 -9.57
N GLN A 129 12.17 -12.11 -9.54
CA GLN A 129 12.09 -11.02 -10.54
C GLN A 129 13.17 -9.95 -10.38
N GLY A 130 14.12 -10.12 -9.46
CA GLY A 130 15.25 -9.20 -9.29
C GLY A 130 15.00 -8.05 -8.32
N VAL A 131 13.80 -7.96 -7.70
CA VAL A 131 13.55 -7.04 -6.58
C VAL A 131 14.29 -7.57 -5.35
N ARG A 132 15.51 -7.07 -5.15
CA ARG A 132 16.45 -7.55 -4.12
C ARG A 132 17.06 -6.36 -3.40
N ILE A 133 17.36 -6.55 -2.12
CA ILE A 133 18.15 -5.61 -1.33
C ILE A 133 19.62 -5.86 -1.69
N GLY A 134 20.20 -4.97 -2.50
CA GLY A 134 21.58 -5.11 -3.01
C GLY A 134 22.65 -4.58 -2.06
N ALA A 135 22.32 -3.58 -1.25
CA ALA A 135 23.20 -3.00 -0.26
C ALA A 135 22.38 -2.59 0.97
N ILE A 136 23.04 -2.60 2.13
CA ILE A 136 22.48 -2.10 3.38
C ILE A 136 23.42 -0.99 3.82
N ASP A 137 22.97 0.26 3.67
CA ASP A 137 23.71 1.41 4.18
C ASP A 137 23.44 1.51 5.68
N LEU A 138 24.48 1.33 6.48
CA LEU A 138 24.43 1.47 7.93
C LEU A 138 24.87 2.91 8.25
N PRO A 139 23.97 3.80 8.71
CA PRO A 139 24.29 5.23 8.84
C PRO A 139 25.38 5.56 9.88
N TRP A 140 25.85 4.54 10.62
CA TRP A 140 26.89 4.63 11.64
C TRP A 140 28.16 3.82 11.33
N LEU A 141 28.26 3.18 10.15
CA LEU A 141 29.43 2.43 9.67
C LEU A 141 29.83 2.89 8.27
#